data_AF-A0A1Z9KF90-F1
#
_entry.id   AF-A0A1Z9KF90-F1
#
_cell.length_a   1.000
_cell.length_b   1.000
_cell.length_c   1.000
_cell.angle_alpha   90.00
_cell.angle_beta   90.00
_cell.angle_gamma   90.00
#
_symmetry.space_group_name_H-M   'P 1'
#
loop_
_entity.id
_entity.type
_entity.pdbx_description
1 polymer ?
#
loop_
_entity_poly.entity_id
_entity_poly.type
_entity_poly.pdbx_seq_one_letter_code
_entity_poly.pdbx_strand_id
1 'polypeptide(L)'
;MKKLLESLRSMGALRNVLHCTALFLSIMMPVSMIQIDSESWTLLVLGALPALAPIIVIIIGLDIMMTSIWKSYASEGKLTYYNKVIKAHLAFGGLLFLSWLAVFLPKMI
;
A
#
# COMPACT_ATOMS: atom_id res chain seq x y z
N MET A 1 20.69 3.36 9.19
CA MET A 1 20.47 3.56 7.74
C MET A 1 20.93 2.38 6.87
N LYS A 2 22.16 1.86 7.00
CA LYS A 2 22.66 0.73 6.16
C LYS A 2 21.73 -0.49 6.09
N LYS A 3 21.28 -1.00 7.25
CA LYS A 3 20.32 -2.13 7.33
C LYS A 3 18.97 -1.88 6.65
N LEU A 4 18.51 -0.63 6.61
CA LEU A 4 17.22 -0.26 6.00
C LEU A 4 17.34 -0.20 4.48
N LEU A 5 18.46 0.34 3.98
CA LEU A 5 18.76 0.39 2.55
C LEU A 5 18.99 -1.01 1.97
N GLU A 6 19.70 -1.88 2.68
CA GLU A 6 19.88 -3.30 2.32
C GLU A 6 18.54 -4.03 2.30
N SER A 7 17.67 -3.75 3.27
CA SER A 7 16.31 -4.29 3.32
C SER A 7 15.48 -3.88 2.10
N LEU A 8 15.46 -2.60 1.76
CA LEU A 8 14.73 -2.10 0.59
C LEU A 8 15.30 -2.70 -0.70
N ARG A 9 16.63 -2.73 -0.85
CA ARG A 9 17.26 -3.34 -2.03
C ARG A 9 16.91 -4.81 -2.17
N SER A 10 16.81 -5.55 -1.07
CA SER A 10 16.46 -6.98 -1.07
C SER A 10 15.01 -7.26 -1.50
N MET A 11 14.07 -6.32 -1.29
CA MET A 11 12.66 -6.51 -1.63
C MET A 11 12.37 -6.37 -3.14
N GLY A 12 13.26 -5.74 -3.89
CA GLY A 12 13.07 -5.47 -5.32
C GLY A 12 12.37 -4.14 -5.59
N ALA A 13 12.68 -3.54 -6.75
CA ALA A 13 12.24 -2.18 -7.10
C ALA A 13 10.70 -2.06 -7.15
N LEU A 14 10.02 -3.03 -7.75
CA LEU A 14 8.57 -3.00 -7.91
C LEU A 14 7.83 -2.95 -6.57
N ARG A 15 8.25 -3.78 -5.59
CA ARG A 15 7.64 -3.82 -4.26
C ARG A 15 7.84 -2.53 -3.50
N ASN A 16 9.03 -1.95 -3.58
CA ASN A 16 9.30 -0.64 -2.97
C ASN A 16 8.45 0.46 -3.60
N VAL A 17 8.29 0.47 -4.92
CA VAL A 17 7.40 1.43 -5.60
C VAL A 17 5.96 1.25 -5.12
N LEU A 18 5.50 0.02 -4.95
CA LEU A 18 4.19 -0.28 -4.37
C LEU A 18 4.05 0.23 -2.93
N HIS A 19 5.05 0.03 -2.08
CA HIS A 19 5.04 0.54 -0.71
C HIS A 19 5.09 2.07 -0.65
N CYS A 20 5.91 2.70 -1.50
CA CYS A 20 5.97 4.16 -1.63
C CYS A 20 4.65 4.73 -2.14
N THR A 21 4.02 4.09 -3.13
CA THR A 21 2.72 4.49 -3.65
C THR A 21 1.65 4.36 -2.57
N ALA A 22 1.64 3.25 -1.82
CA ALA A 22 0.72 3.06 -0.72
C ALA A 22 0.89 4.13 0.36
N LEU A 23 2.13 4.42 0.75
CA LEU A 23 2.43 5.47 1.73
C LEU A 23 2.01 6.86 1.23
N PHE A 24 2.30 7.18 -0.03
CA PHE A 24 1.89 8.43 -0.65
C PHE A 24 0.37 8.59 -0.63
N LEU A 25 -0.37 7.57 -1.08
CA LEU A 25 -1.83 7.57 -1.08
C LEU A 25 -2.40 7.66 0.33
N SER A 26 -1.82 6.99 1.32
CA SER A 26 -2.21 7.11 2.74
C SER A 26 -2.13 8.55 3.24
N ILE A 27 -1.03 9.26 2.92
CA ILE A 27 -0.81 10.65 3.36
C ILE A 27 -1.72 11.61 2.59
N MET A 28 -2.00 11.34 1.32
CA MET A 28 -2.90 12.16 0.51
C MET A 28 -4.37 11.94 0.85
N MET A 29 -4.72 10.82 1.47
CA MET A 29 -6.11 10.44 1.74
C MET A 29 -6.95 11.51 2.47
N PRO A 30 -6.45 12.21 3.51
CA PRO A 30 -7.20 13.30 4.16
C PRO A 30 -7.51 14.48 3.24
N VAL A 31 -6.73 14.71 2.18
CA VAL A 31 -6.98 15.78 1.20
C VAL A 31 -8.28 15.52 0.43
N SER A 32 -8.70 14.25 0.29
CA SER A 32 -10.00 13.89 -0.30
C SER A 32 -11.21 14.29 0.55
N MET A 33 -11.02 14.78 1.77
CA MET A 33 -12.09 15.33 2.61
C MET A 33 -12.22 16.85 2.48
N ILE A 34 -11.25 17.54 1.87
CA ILE A 34 -11.21 19.00 1.80
C ILE A 34 -12.06 19.46 0.60
N GLN A 35 -12.85 20.52 0.78
CA GLN A 35 -13.53 21.18 -0.34
C GLN A 35 -12.50 21.90 -1.21
N ILE A 36 -12.50 21.58 -2.51
CA ILE A 36 -11.60 22.17 -3.49
C ILE A 36 -12.41 22.98 -4.49
N ASP A 37 -12.04 24.25 -4.67
CA ASP A 37 -12.77 25.19 -5.53
C ASP A 37 -12.49 24.98 -7.03
N SER A 38 -11.40 24.29 -7.38
CA SER A 38 -11.03 24.00 -8.78
C SER A 38 -11.60 22.68 -9.26
N GLU A 39 -12.43 22.73 -10.30
CA GLU A 39 -13.12 21.58 -10.90
C GLU A 39 -12.15 20.44 -11.33
N SER A 40 -11.00 20.78 -11.90
CA SER A 40 -9.98 19.78 -12.29
C SER A 40 -9.33 19.08 -11.09
N TRP A 41 -9.09 19.83 -10.01
CA TRP A 41 -8.53 19.27 -8.78
C TRP A 41 -9.57 18.44 -8.01
N THR A 42 -10.84 18.83 -8.08
CA THR A 42 -11.97 18.10 -7.49
C THR A 42 -12.08 16.70 -8.09
N LEU A 43 -11.97 16.54 -9.42
CA LEU A 43 -12.00 15.22 -10.07
C LEU A 43 -10.83 14.32 -9.64
N LEU A 44 -9.63 14.88 -9.54
CA LEU A 44 -8.44 14.13 -9.12
C LEU A 44 -8.50 13.71 -7.65
N VAL A 45 -8.88 14.63 -6.76
CA VAL A 45 -8.80 14.44 -5.31
C VAL A 45 -10.02 13.73 -4.73
N LEU A 46 -11.23 14.04 -5.22
CA LEU A 46 -12.47 13.40 -4.74
C LEU A 46 -12.83 12.13 -5.53
N GLY A 47 -12.35 12.00 -6.77
CA GLY A 47 -12.63 10.85 -7.64
C GLY A 47 -11.45 9.88 -7.71
N ALA A 48 -10.36 10.30 -8.36
CA ALA A 48 -9.26 9.39 -8.69
C ALA A 48 -8.53 8.88 -7.44
N LEU A 49 -8.18 9.75 -6.51
CA LEU A 49 -7.43 9.39 -5.30
C LEU A 49 -8.12 8.29 -4.45
N PRO A 50 -9.41 8.40 -4.07
CA PRO A 50 -10.10 7.36 -3.32
C PRO A 50 -10.37 6.09 -4.12
N ALA A 51 -10.42 6.16 -5.46
CA ALA A 51 -10.54 4.98 -6.32
C ALA A 51 -9.21 4.21 -6.46
N LEU A 52 -8.07 4.92 -6.50
CA LEU A 52 -6.75 4.31 -6.62
C LEU A 52 -6.32 3.54 -5.36
N ALA A 53 -6.70 4.02 -4.18
CA ALA A 53 -6.34 3.37 -2.92
C ALA A 53 -6.75 1.88 -2.83
N PRO A 54 -8.02 1.49 -3.03
CA PRO A 54 -8.41 0.08 -3.01
C PRO A 54 -7.74 -0.74 -4.12
N ILE A 55 -7.47 -0.15 -5.31
CA ILE A 55 -6.73 -0.83 -6.38
C ILE A 55 -5.32 -1.21 -5.92
N ILE A 56 -4.60 -0.29 -5.29
CA ILE A 56 -3.26 -0.56 -4.75
C ILE A 56 -3.31 -1.60 -3.62
N VAL A 57 -4.31 -1.54 -2.74
CA VAL A 57 -4.51 -2.56 -1.69
C VAL A 57 -4.72 -3.94 -2.32
N ILE A 58 -5.50 -4.05 -3.39
CA ILE A 58 -5.72 -5.32 -4.12
C ILE A 58 -4.41 -5.83 -4.72
N ILE A 59 -3.63 -4.98 -5.40
CA ILE A 59 -2.35 -5.38 -5.99
C ILE A 59 -1.37 -5.87 -4.90
N ILE A 60 -1.34 -5.19 -3.76
CA ILE A 60 -0.56 -5.63 -2.59
C ILE A 60 -1.05 -7.00 -2.10
N GLY A 61 -2.37 -7.21 -2.01
CA GLY A 61 -2.95 -8.50 -1.62
C GLY A 61 -2.58 -9.63 -2.57
N LEU A 62 -2.59 -9.37 -3.88
CA LEU A 62 -2.17 -10.34 -4.89
C LEU A 62 -0.67 -10.69 -4.76
N ASP A 63 0.21 -9.72 -4.49
CA ASP A 63 1.64 -10.01 -4.26
C ASP A 63 1.87 -10.74 -2.94
N ILE A 64 1.08 -10.47 -1.89
CA ILE A 64 1.10 -11.28 -0.65
C ILE A 64 0.73 -12.73 -0.99
N MET A 65 -0.32 -12.95 -1.79
CA MET A 65 -0.74 -14.29 -2.19
C MET A 65 0.38 -15.02 -2.95
N MET A 66 0.97 -14.39 -3.96
CA MET A 66 2.09 -14.98 -4.72
C MET A 66 3.31 -15.23 -3.82
N THR A 67 3.65 -14.30 -2.93
CA THR A 67 4.74 -14.47 -1.98
C THR A 67 4.47 -15.61 -1.01
N SER A 68 3.22 -15.81 -0.60
CA SER A 68 2.83 -16.92 0.29
C SER A 68 2.93 -18.27 -0.42
N ILE A 69 2.55 -18.33 -1.71
CA ILE A 69 2.75 -19.51 -2.54
C ILE A 69 4.25 -19.81 -2.68
N TRP A 70 5.10 -18.82 -3.00
CA TRP A 70 6.54 -19.07 -3.11
C TRP A 70 7.18 -19.45 -1.77
N LYS A 71 6.65 -18.92 -0.66
CA LYS A 71 7.09 -19.28 0.69
C LYS A 71 6.82 -20.75 1.00
N SER A 72 5.71 -21.34 0.55
CA SER A 72 5.37 -22.74 0.87
C SER A 72 6.33 -23.75 0.26
N TYR A 73 7.06 -23.38 -0.79
CA TYR A 73 8.08 -24.21 -1.44
C TYR A 73 9.52 -23.79 -1.11
N ALA A 74 9.70 -22.85 -0.18
CA ALA A 74 11.00 -22.26 0.12
C ALA A 74 11.83 -23.12 1.09
N SER A 75 13.14 -23.20 0.87
CA SER A 75 14.08 -23.70 1.87
C SER A 75 14.14 -22.77 3.09
N GLU A 76 14.55 -23.30 4.25
CA GLU A 76 14.57 -22.57 5.52
C GLU A 76 15.28 -21.21 5.44
N GLY A 77 16.36 -21.11 4.65
CA GLY A 77 17.11 -19.86 4.45
C GLY A 77 16.33 -18.74 3.75
N LYS A 78 15.29 -19.04 2.97
CA LYS A 78 14.45 -18.03 2.27
C LYS A 78 13.14 -17.73 3.00
N LEU A 79 12.77 -18.51 4.01
CA LEU A 79 11.53 -18.34 4.76
C LEU A 79 11.47 -16.98 5.47
N THR A 80 12.59 -16.57 6.07
CA THR A 80 12.73 -15.27 6.75
C THR A 80 12.53 -14.10 5.79
N TYR A 81 13.03 -14.21 4.56
CA TYR A 81 12.85 -13.20 3.52
C TYR A 81 11.37 -13.04 3.14
N TYR A 82 10.68 -14.14 2.83
CA TYR A 82 9.27 -14.05 2.43
C TYR A 82 8.35 -13.57 3.56
N ASN A 83 8.61 -13.98 4.80
CA ASN A 83 7.89 -13.46 5.96
C ASN A 83 8.08 -11.94 6.11
N LYS A 84 9.29 -11.44 5.84
CA LYS A 84 9.58 -10.01 5.89
C LYS A 84 8.84 -9.23 4.80
N VAL A 85 8.81 -9.77 3.58
CA VAL A 85 8.03 -9.20 2.46
C VAL A 85 6.56 -9.11 2.82
N ILE A 86 5.95 -10.20 3.29
CA ILE A 86 4.54 -10.24 3.68
C ILE A 86 4.25 -9.21 4.79
N LYS A 87 5.09 -9.15 5.83
CA LYS A 87 4.93 -8.16 6.91
C LYS A 87 5.00 -6.72 6.40
N ALA A 88 5.89 -6.41 5.46
CA ALA A 88 5.98 -5.08 4.87
C ALA A 88 4.70 -4.75 4.07
N HIS A 89 4.23 -5.67 3.24
CA HIS A 89 2.98 -5.49 2.50
C HIS A 89 1.77 -5.30 3.41
N LEU A 90 1.67 -6.08 4.51
CA LEU A 90 0.60 -5.91 5.50
C LEU A 90 0.69 -4.55 6.20
N ALA A 91 1.90 -4.07 6.51
CA ALA A 91 2.07 -2.76 7.15
C ALA A 91 1.67 -1.61 6.22
N PHE A 92 2.20 -1.55 5.00
CA PHE A 92 1.92 -0.46 4.05
C PHE A 92 0.51 -0.56 3.45
N GLY A 93 0.08 -1.77 3.07
CA GLY A 93 -1.26 -2.00 2.55
C GLY A 93 -2.33 -1.81 3.62
N GLY A 94 -2.08 -2.26 4.86
CA GLY A 94 -2.96 -2.02 6.00
C GLY A 94 -3.08 -0.55 6.35
N LEU A 95 -1.97 0.20 6.34
CA LEU A 95 -1.99 1.65 6.54
C LEU A 95 -2.86 2.35 5.48
N LEU A 96 -2.67 2.03 4.19
CA LEU A 96 -3.50 2.57 3.11
C LEU A 96 -4.97 2.22 3.27
N PHE A 97 -5.27 0.96 3.60
CA PHE A 97 -6.63 0.51 3.81
C PHE A 97 -7.32 1.23 4.97
N LEU A 98 -6.62 1.42 6.09
CA LEU A 98 -7.14 2.16 7.24
C LEU A 98 -7.33 3.65 6.93
N SER A 99 -6.38 4.28 6.24
CA SER A 99 -6.52 5.67 5.78
C SER A 99 -7.73 5.84 4.87
N TRP A 100 -7.94 4.90 3.95
CA TRP A 100 -9.09 4.89 3.06
C TRP A 100 -10.41 4.70 3.83
N LEU A 101 -10.46 3.72 4.73
CA LEU A 101 -11.62 3.49 5.59
C LEU A 101 -11.99 4.72 6.41
N ALA A 102 -11.00 5.44 6.96
CA ALA A 102 -11.24 6.66 7.73
C ALA A 102 -11.95 7.77 6.93
N VAL A 103 -11.79 7.79 5.60
CA VAL A 103 -12.50 8.72 4.70
C VAL A 103 -13.94 8.31 4.43
N PHE A 104 -14.21 7.01 4.34
CA PHE A 104 -15.52 6.51 3.92
C PHE A 104 -16.44 6.07 5.06
N LEU A 105 -15.90 5.62 6.20
CA LEU A 105 -16.69 5.24 7.39
C LEU A 105 -17.63 6.35 7.89
N PRO A 106 -17.21 7.63 7.99
CA PRO A 106 -18.10 8.71 8.43
C PRO A 106 -19.27 8.98 7.47
N LYS A 107 -19.20 8.51 6.22
CA LYS A 107 -20.25 8.67 5.22
C LYS A 107 -21.21 7.47 5.13
N MET A 108 -20.97 6.41 5.92
CA MET A 108 -21.73 5.15 5.91
C MET A 108 -22.64 4.95 7.14
N ILE A 109 -22.62 5.90 8.09
CA ILE A 109 -23.47 5.95 9.29
C ILE A 109 -24.41 7.14 9.13
#